data_AF-A0A6J8BRC4-F1
#
_entry.id   AF-A0A6J8BRC4-F1
#
_cell.length_a   1.000
_cell.length_b   1.000
_cell.length_c   1.000
_cell.angle_alpha   90.00
_cell.angle_beta   90.00
_cell.angle_gamma   90.00
#
_symmetry.space_group_name_H-M   'P 1'
#
loop_
_entity.id
_entity.type
_entity.pdbx_description
1 polymer ?
#
loop_
_entity_poly.entity_id
_entity_poly.type
_entity_poly.pdbx_seq_one_letter_code
_entity_poly.pdbx_strand_id
1 'polypeptide(L)'
;MVSANEIKGKWDGQFSRAFDEQQGVTQGGILSPTLYKLYITPLLDWYQNKHLGFRIGTIHAASPECADDIVLLTEDAISLQTMLNLQETFANKDRYFIIETKSKIMTFNSRRNEKCIDEFYLHEKPVEHVVSYTHVGINRNSVEKCLVTERIKLARRTCYALMGAGMHGYNGVNPNIVIKLWNTYVRPRLIFGLDCVTLSRKKLDELNFFHKSQLKILQNLPERTADAAIYILSGQMPIEAFLHEQILVNFGNIVRNNDIEKEICIRQLVLKDNTSHSWFIYVNDILSLNEFESIFDILNTIPNRESWKNYVKRRIETFWRQKIMNMAEGKSTLRFLHPMSMNCGTVHNVWDNTGLDSISIMKAYVKARLLTGVYTLQSNRSRFNKYEVSAICPLCMDDIEDTEHFLLQCSSTDTVRSPFITKLRTLLYDIVHEIGNLVFSNKSMLLRVILDVSSPQVPILIQTFLY
;
A
#
# COMPACT_ATOMS: atom_id res chain seq x y z
N MET A 1 -0.95 -4.42 49.88
CA MET A 1 -0.51 -3.03 49.69
C MET A 1 0.30 -2.99 48.41
N VAL A 2 -0.28 -2.49 47.32
CA VAL A 2 0.50 -2.14 46.12
C VAL A 2 1.22 -0.85 46.50
N SER A 3 2.56 -0.84 46.43
CA SER A 3 3.34 0.37 46.70
C SER A 3 2.88 1.48 45.76
N ALA A 4 2.48 2.63 46.31
CA ALA A 4 2.19 3.80 45.49
C ALA A 4 3.45 4.17 44.70
N ASN A 5 3.31 4.26 43.38
CA ASN A 5 4.39 4.75 42.54
C ASN A 5 4.43 6.27 42.67
N GLU A 6 5.57 6.81 43.06
CA GLU A 6 5.81 8.24 43.15
C GLU A 6 6.07 8.80 41.75
N ILE A 7 5.18 9.66 41.23
CA ILE A 7 5.23 10.19 39.88
C ILE A 7 5.46 11.70 39.84
N LYS A 8 6.09 12.17 38.76
CA LYS A 8 6.37 13.60 38.50
C LYS A 8 5.96 13.95 37.07
N GLY A 9 5.21 15.02 36.89
CA GLY A 9 4.90 15.57 35.57
C GLY A 9 6.07 16.39 35.05
N LYS A 10 6.45 16.23 33.76
CA LYS A 10 7.46 17.07 33.10
C LYS A 10 6.77 18.09 32.20
N TRP A 11 7.03 19.37 32.41
CA TRP A 11 6.55 20.48 31.58
C TRP A 11 7.67 21.49 31.36
N ASP A 12 7.90 21.87 30.10
CA ASP A 12 8.97 22.83 29.70
C ASP A 12 10.35 22.56 30.34
N GLY A 13 10.74 21.28 30.35
CA GLY A 13 12.01 20.84 30.91
C GLY A 13 12.06 20.74 32.44
N GLN A 14 11.04 21.20 33.17
CA GLN A 14 10.95 21.13 34.63
C GLN A 14 10.03 20.02 35.11
N PHE A 15 10.32 19.47 36.30
CA PHE A 15 9.49 18.46 36.94
C PHE A 15 8.61 19.09 38.01
N SER A 16 7.38 18.61 38.13
CA SER A 16 6.51 18.92 39.27
C SER A 16 7.10 18.34 40.57
N ARG A 17 6.52 18.75 41.70
CA ARG A 17 6.63 17.97 42.94
C ARG A 17 6.15 16.53 42.70
N ALA A 18 6.73 15.60 43.43
CA ALA A 18 6.25 14.23 43.45
C ALA A 18 4.83 14.14 44.04
N PHE A 19 4.06 13.21 43.51
CA PHE A 19 2.76 12.83 44.06
C PHE A 19 2.52 11.35 43.83
N ASP A 20 1.70 10.76 44.69
CA ASP A 20 1.41 9.33 44.67
C ASP A 20 0.31 9.01 43.65
N GLU A 21 0.57 8.04 42.77
CA GLU A 21 -0.46 7.46 41.90
C GLU A 21 -1.37 6.53 42.73
N GLN A 22 -2.60 6.96 42.99
CA GLN A 22 -3.57 6.23 43.81
C GLN A 22 -4.47 5.29 42.99
N GLN A 23 -4.69 5.60 41.71
CA GLN A 23 -5.53 4.83 40.78
C GLN A 23 -4.97 4.92 39.36
N GLY A 24 -5.11 3.83 38.62
CA GLY A 24 -4.70 3.73 37.22
C GLY A 24 -3.57 2.73 37.00
N VAL A 25 -3.39 2.35 35.74
CA VAL A 25 -2.20 1.63 35.28
C VAL A 25 -1.30 2.63 34.56
N THR A 26 0.00 2.60 34.85
CA THR A 26 0.94 3.57 34.30
C THR A 26 0.98 3.49 32.77
N GLN A 27 0.81 4.63 32.08
CA GLN A 27 0.89 4.69 30.62
C GLN A 27 2.32 4.35 30.16
N GLY A 28 2.45 3.42 29.21
CA GLY A 28 3.75 2.91 28.75
C GLY A 28 4.32 1.77 29.60
N GLY A 29 3.63 1.37 30.68
CA GLY A 29 3.98 0.17 31.45
C GLY A 29 3.77 -1.11 30.63
N ILE A 30 4.72 -2.05 30.72
CA ILE A 30 4.69 -3.32 29.96
C ILE A 30 3.46 -4.16 30.32
N LEU A 31 3.05 -4.16 31.59
CA LEU A 31 1.91 -4.94 32.08
C LEU A 31 0.57 -4.22 31.92
N SER A 32 0.56 -2.89 31.71
CA SER A 32 -0.66 -2.09 31.68
C SER A 32 -1.71 -2.59 30.69
N PRO A 33 -1.37 -2.98 29.43
CA PRO A 33 -2.35 -3.53 28.50
C PRO A 33 -2.96 -4.87 28.97
N THR A 34 -2.16 -5.72 29.62
CA THR A 34 -2.63 -7.03 30.11
C THR A 34 -3.56 -6.85 31.32
N LEU A 35 -3.19 -5.95 32.23
CA LEU A 35 -4.02 -5.61 33.39
C LEU A 35 -5.35 -5.00 32.94
N TYR A 36 -5.35 -4.13 31.94
CA TYR A 36 -6.57 -3.58 31.35
C TYR A 36 -7.48 -4.68 30.78
N LYS A 37 -6.92 -5.64 30.03
CA LYS A 37 -7.70 -6.77 29.49
C LYS A 37 -8.35 -7.60 30.59
N LEU A 38 -7.61 -7.93 31.65
CA LEU A 38 -8.15 -8.66 32.80
C LEU A 38 -9.28 -7.89 33.49
N TYR A 39 -9.19 -6.57 33.50
CA TYR A 39 -10.19 -5.70 34.09
C TYR A 39 -11.49 -5.63 33.29
N ILE A 40 -11.42 -5.58 31.95
CA ILE A 40 -12.62 -5.45 31.11
C ILE A 40 -13.29 -6.80 30.78
N THR A 41 -12.55 -7.91 30.80
CA THR A 41 -13.09 -9.26 30.48
C THR A 41 -14.38 -9.63 31.23
N PRO A 42 -14.55 -9.35 32.54
CA PRO A 42 -15.79 -9.65 33.25
C PRO A 42 -17.03 -8.92 32.70
N LEU A 43 -16.88 -7.74 32.10
CA LEU A 43 -17.98 -7.04 31.42
C LEU A 43 -18.45 -7.82 30.20
N LEU A 44 -17.51 -8.37 29.41
CA LEU A 44 -17.81 -9.20 28.26
C LEU A 44 -18.56 -10.48 28.66
N ASP A 45 -18.13 -11.11 29.76
CA ASP A 45 -18.81 -12.27 30.33
C ASP A 45 -20.26 -11.94 30.74
N TRP A 46 -20.52 -10.73 31.26
CA TRP A 46 -21.88 -10.31 31.60
C TRP A 46 -22.79 -10.26 30.36
N TYR A 47 -22.29 -9.73 29.24
CA TYR A 47 -23.05 -9.70 28.00
C TYR A 47 -23.33 -11.11 27.47
N GLN A 48 -22.32 -11.98 27.46
CA GLN A 48 -22.45 -13.34 26.96
C GLN A 48 -23.41 -14.19 27.81
N ASN A 49 -23.26 -14.15 29.13
CA ASN A 49 -24.07 -14.91 30.09
C ASN A 49 -25.54 -14.47 30.10
N LYS A 50 -25.80 -13.17 29.87
CA LYS A 50 -27.17 -12.65 29.73
C LYS A 50 -27.74 -12.79 28.33
N HIS A 51 -26.98 -13.38 27.40
CA HIS A 51 -27.36 -13.55 26.00
C HIS A 51 -27.72 -12.24 25.29
N LEU A 52 -27.05 -11.15 25.67
CA LEU A 52 -27.29 -9.82 25.12
C LEU A 52 -26.40 -9.53 23.91
N GLY A 53 -26.95 -8.80 22.96
CA GLY A 53 -26.21 -8.26 21.81
C GLY A 53 -26.12 -9.19 20.61
N PHE A 54 -25.24 -8.83 19.68
CA PHE A 54 -25.20 -9.38 18.33
C PHE A 54 -24.65 -10.79 18.28
N ARG A 55 -25.22 -11.60 17.39
CA ARG A 55 -24.80 -12.99 17.14
C ARG A 55 -24.66 -13.27 15.66
N ILE A 56 -23.67 -14.09 15.30
CA ILE A 56 -23.52 -14.63 13.94
C ILE A 56 -23.86 -16.12 14.00
N GLY A 57 -25.14 -16.43 13.83
CA GLY A 57 -25.67 -17.77 14.15
C GLY A 57 -25.58 -18.02 15.66
N THR A 58 -24.84 -19.03 16.08
CA THR A 58 -24.63 -19.37 17.50
C THR A 58 -23.46 -18.62 18.14
N ILE A 59 -22.66 -17.90 17.36
CA ILE A 59 -21.44 -17.23 17.82
C ILE A 59 -21.81 -15.85 18.38
N HIS A 60 -21.43 -15.57 19.64
CA HIS A 60 -21.69 -14.30 20.30
C HIS A 60 -20.62 -13.27 19.95
N ALA A 61 -20.96 -12.28 19.12
CA ALA A 61 -20.04 -11.28 18.57
C ALA A 61 -20.51 -9.86 18.93
N ALA A 62 -20.97 -9.68 20.18
CA ALA A 62 -21.68 -8.47 20.60
C ALA A 62 -20.76 -7.29 20.91
N SER A 63 -19.50 -7.53 21.27
CA SER A 63 -18.62 -6.45 21.72
C SER A 63 -17.16 -6.59 21.29
N PRO A 64 -16.82 -6.17 20.07
CA PRO A 64 -15.43 -5.96 19.67
C PRO A 64 -14.79 -4.79 20.45
N GLU A 65 -13.60 -5.00 20.98
CA GLU A 65 -12.90 -4.01 21.81
C GLU A 65 -11.48 -3.72 21.30
N CYS A 66 -11.03 -2.47 21.49
CA CYS A 66 -9.67 -2.06 21.25
C CYS A 66 -9.22 -1.04 22.31
N ALA A 67 -8.53 -1.52 23.35
CA ALA A 67 -8.27 -0.73 24.55
C ALA A 67 -9.59 -0.19 25.11
N ASP A 68 -9.70 1.10 25.40
CA ASP A 68 -10.89 1.77 25.95
C ASP A 68 -12.03 1.98 24.94
N ASP A 69 -11.78 1.76 23.65
CA ASP A 69 -12.84 1.78 22.63
C ASP A 69 -13.60 0.44 22.63
N ILE A 70 -14.81 0.45 23.19
CA ILE A 70 -15.74 -0.69 23.23
C ILE A 70 -16.87 -0.44 22.23
N VAL A 71 -17.07 -1.36 21.29
CA VAL A 71 -18.25 -1.35 20.41
C VAL A 71 -19.32 -2.23 21.03
N LEU A 72 -20.57 -1.77 21.06
CA LEU A 72 -21.73 -2.60 21.36
C LEU A 72 -22.53 -2.82 20.08
N LEU A 73 -22.71 -4.08 19.70
CA LEU A 73 -23.47 -4.50 18.53
C LEU A 73 -24.73 -5.21 19.00
N THR A 74 -25.89 -4.82 18.46
CA THR A 74 -27.19 -5.47 18.71
C THR A 74 -28.06 -5.46 17.45
N GLU A 75 -29.09 -6.30 17.39
CA GLU A 75 -30.11 -6.26 16.33
C GLU A 75 -31.38 -5.49 16.76
N ASP A 76 -31.53 -5.20 18.05
CA ASP A 76 -32.68 -4.52 18.63
C ASP A 76 -32.29 -3.44 19.65
N ALA A 77 -33.16 -2.44 19.79
CA ALA A 77 -32.95 -1.28 20.65
C ALA A 77 -32.99 -1.64 22.15
N ILE A 78 -33.82 -2.59 22.56
CA ILE A 78 -33.97 -2.96 23.97
C ILE A 78 -32.66 -3.57 24.47
N SER A 79 -32.05 -4.47 23.69
CA SER A 79 -30.75 -5.05 23.97
C SER A 79 -29.67 -3.98 24.07
N LEU A 80 -29.67 -2.97 23.18
CA LEU A 80 -28.66 -1.91 23.19
C LEU A 80 -28.75 -1.07 24.47
N GLN A 81 -29.95 -0.61 24.83
CA GLN A 81 -30.15 0.14 26.07
C GLN A 81 -29.80 -0.70 27.31
N THR A 82 -30.13 -2.00 27.30
CA THR A 82 -29.77 -2.91 28.39
C THR A 82 -28.25 -3.07 28.51
N MET A 83 -27.54 -3.17 27.39
CA MET A 83 -26.07 -3.24 27.38
C MET A 83 -25.41 -1.94 27.86
N LEU A 84 -25.97 -0.78 27.51
CA LEU A 84 -25.54 0.53 28.04
C LEU A 84 -25.72 0.61 29.56
N ASN A 85 -26.89 0.23 30.08
CA ASN A 85 -27.16 0.23 31.51
C ASN A 85 -26.24 -0.74 32.28
N LEU A 86 -25.91 -1.89 31.68
CA LEU A 86 -24.94 -2.82 32.26
C LEU A 86 -23.53 -2.26 32.25
N GLN A 87 -23.14 -1.54 31.20
CA GLN A 87 -21.85 -0.87 31.12
C GLN A 87 -21.73 0.20 32.21
N GLU A 88 -22.78 0.99 32.43
CA GLU A 88 -22.86 1.97 33.53
C GLU A 88 -22.77 1.29 34.90
N THR A 89 -23.50 0.19 35.10
CA THR A 89 -23.45 -0.59 36.34
C THR A 89 -22.04 -1.12 36.61
N PHE A 90 -21.39 -1.64 35.58
CA PHE A 90 -20.03 -2.17 35.65
C PHE A 90 -19.01 -1.05 35.93
N ALA A 91 -19.14 0.08 35.22
CA ALA A 91 -18.30 1.26 35.40
C ALA A 91 -18.39 1.83 36.82
N ASN A 92 -19.60 1.90 37.37
CA ASN A 92 -19.84 2.33 38.76
C ASN A 92 -19.24 1.34 39.78
N LYS A 93 -19.38 0.04 39.53
CA LYS A 93 -18.81 -1.00 40.39
C LYS A 93 -17.28 -0.91 40.44
N ASP A 94 -16.65 -0.75 39.28
CA ASP A 94 -15.20 -0.80 39.15
C ASP A 94 -14.55 0.60 39.15
N ARG A 95 -15.36 1.65 39.38
CA ARG A 95 -14.98 3.04 39.63
C ARG A 95 -14.27 3.73 38.47
N TYR A 96 -14.79 3.55 37.26
CA TYR A 96 -14.43 4.37 36.10
C TYR A 96 -15.65 5.05 35.50
N PHE A 97 -15.42 6.07 34.67
CA PHE A 97 -16.48 6.85 34.04
C PHE A 97 -16.45 6.66 32.53
N ILE A 98 -17.64 6.52 31.93
CA ILE A 98 -17.80 6.49 30.48
C ILE A 98 -18.02 7.92 30.00
N ILE A 99 -17.30 8.35 28.97
CA ILE A 99 -17.40 9.74 28.48
C ILE A 99 -18.54 9.83 27.47
N GLU A 100 -19.69 10.36 27.88
CA GLU A 100 -20.91 10.39 27.07
C GLU A 100 -20.72 11.18 25.78
N THR A 101 -19.91 12.24 25.82
CA THR A 101 -19.63 13.08 24.64
C THR A 101 -18.81 12.35 23.57
N LYS A 102 -18.09 11.28 23.93
CA LYS A 102 -17.33 10.42 23.01
C LYS A 102 -18.12 9.20 22.53
N SER A 103 -19.10 8.76 23.32
CA SER A 103 -20.01 7.67 22.98
C SER A 103 -21.01 8.11 21.90
N LYS A 104 -21.20 7.29 20.87
CA LYS A 104 -22.10 7.58 19.74
C LYS A 104 -22.90 6.33 19.37
N ILE A 105 -24.12 6.53 18.86
CA ILE A 105 -24.95 5.49 18.28
C ILE A 105 -24.91 5.60 16.76
N MET A 106 -24.73 4.47 16.08
CA MET A 106 -24.77 4.40 14.62
C MET A 106 -25.57 3.17 14.19
N THR A 107 -26.62 3.40 13.41
CA THR A 107 -27.53 2.35 12.94
C THR A 107 -27.17 1.93 11.52
N PHE A 108 -26.97 0.64 11.27
CA PHE A 108 -26.72 0.09 9.93
C PHE A 108 -27.93 -0.67 9.39
N ASN A 109 -28.09 -0.69 8.06
CA ASN A 109 -29.08 -1.52 7.36
C ASN A 109 -30.53 -1.34 7.85
N SER A 110 -30.89 -0.17 8.39
CA SER A 110 -32.26 0.09 8.83
C SER A 110 -33.21 0.12 7.62
N ARG A 111 -34.24 -0.72 7.67
CA ARG A 111 -35.39 -0.67 6.74
C ARG A 111 -36.54 0.18 7.28
N ARG A 112 -36.43 0.68 8.52
CA ARG A 112 -37.44 1.54 9.15
C ARG A 112 -37.35 2.94 8.55
N ASN A 113 -38.49 3.60 8.38
CA ASN A 113 -38.54 5.00 8.01
C ASN A 113 -37.71 5.83 8.99
N GLU A 114 -36.91 6.78 8.48
CA GLU A 114 -36.03 7.69 9.24
C GLU A 114 -36.75 8.48 10.35
N LYS A 115 -38.08 8.47 10.37
CA LYS A 115 -38.92 9.18 11.34
C LYS A 115 -39.09 8.48 12.70
N CYS A 116 -38.61 7.25 12.88
CA CYS A 116 -38.71 6.52 14.15
C CYS A 116 -37.31 6.03 14.55
N ILE A 117 -36.55 6.92 15.18
CA ILE A 117 -35.23 6.65 15.73
C ILE A 117 -35.43 6.35 17.21
N ASP A 118 -35.03 5.15 17.65
CA ASP A 118 -35.03 4.79 19.06
C ASP A 118 -34.04 5.69 19.81
N GLU A 119 -34.45 6.28 20.94
CA GLU A 119 -33.58 7.09 21.79
C GLU A 119 -32.80 6.21 22.77
N PHE A 120 -31.50 6.47 22.91
CA PHE A 120 -30.63 5.76 23.85
C PHE A 120 -30.05 6.72 24.89
N TYR A 121 -29.90 6.21 26.10
CA TYR A 121 -29.48 6.99 27.26
C TYR A 121 -28.25 6.35 27.93
N LEU A 122 -27.31 7.19 28.35
CA LEU A 122 -26.13 6.81 29.13
C LEU A 122 -25.97 7.83 30.26
N HIS A 123 -25.91 7.39 31.53
CA HIS A 123 -25.99 8.28 32.70
C HIS A 123 -27.21 9.23 32.64
N GLU A 124 -28.37 8.69 32.24
CA GLU A 124 -29.63 9.44 32.03
C GLU A 124 -29.55 10.57 30.98
N LYS A 125 -28.45 10.66 30.21
CA LYS A 125 -28.29 11.64 29.13
C LYS A 125 -28.47 10.97 27.77
N PRO A 126 -29.13 11.64 26.80
CA PRO A 126 -29.28 11.08 25.46
C PRO A 126 -27.91 10.94 24.78
N VAL A 127 -27.69 9.80 24.13
CA VAL A 127 -26.49 9.53 23.34
C VAL A 127 -26.72 9.99 21.90
N GLU A 128 -25.74 10.71 21.33
CA GLU A 128 -25.86 11.27 19.98
C GLU A 128 -25.89 10.16 18.91
N HIS A 129 -26.89 10.23 18.03
CA HIS A 129 -26.95 9.42 16.82
C HIS A 129 -26.15 10.06 15.69
N VAL A 130 -25.25 9.30 15.08
CA VAL A 130 -24.39 9.76 14.00
C VAL A 130 -24.49 8.88 12.77
N VAL A 131 -24.36 9.49 11.60
CA VAL A 131 -24.27 8.78 10.31
C VAL A 131 -22.83 8.30 10.05
N SER A 132 -21.84 8.99 10.63
CA SER A 132 -20.43 8.67 10.45
C SER A 132 -19.66 8.80 11.76
N TYR A 133 -18.77 7.84 12.01
CA TYR A 133 -17.91 7.81 13.18
C TYR A 133 -16.54 7.22 12.85
N THR A 134 -15.46 7.78 13.41
CA THR A 134 -14.11 7.23 13.23
C THR A 134 -13.79 6.28 14.37
N HIS A 135 -13.75 4.98 14.08
CA HIS A 135 -13.43 3.94 15.04
C HIS A 135 -12.08 3.30 14.68
N VAL A 136 -11.12 3.30 15.60
CA VAL A 136 -9.75 2.75 15.42
C VAL A 136 -9.08 3.28 14.13
N GLY A 137 -9.28 4.57 13.85
CA GLY A 137 -8.70 5.24 12.67
C GLY A 137 -9.36 4.89 11.32
N ILE A 138 -10.51 4.20 11.33
CA ILE A 138 -11.33 3.91 10.15
C ILE A 138 -12.65 4.68 10.27
N ASN A 139 -12.92 5.56 9.31
CA ASN A 139 -14.22 6.20 9.22
C ASN A 139 -15.26 5.16 8.76
N ARG A 140 -16.25 4.92 9.60
CA ARG A 140 -17.43 4.13 9.31
C ARG A 140 -18.57 5.08 8.99
N ASN A 141 -19.39 4.71 8.01
CA ASN A 141 -20.54 5.48 7.60
C ASN A 141 -21.69 4.51 7.30
N SER A 142 -22.87 4.79 7.84
CA SER A 142 -24.05 3.93 7.72
C SER A 142 -24.77 4.05 6.37
N VAL A 143 -24.46 5.09 5.59
CA VAL A 143 -25.14 5.45 4.33
C VAL A 143 -24.20 5.35 3.13
N GLU A 144 -23.03 5.99 3.16
CA GLU A 144 -22.10 6.08 2.03
C GLU A 144 -20.78 5.32 2.29
N LYS A 145 -20.41 4.42 1.37
CA LYS A 145 -19.12 3.71 1.40
C LYS A 145 -17.98 4.57 0.83
N CYS A 146 -17.56 5.61 1.57
CA CYS A 146 -16.54 6.57 1.12
C CYS A 146 -15.08 6.22 1.52
N LEU A 147 -14.84 5.08 2.19
CA LEU A 147 -13.55 4.72 2.80
C LEU A 147 -12.34 4.86 1.85
N VAL A 148 -12.44 4.34 0.63
CA VAL A 148 -11.34 4.42 -0.36
C VAL A 148 -11.02 5.88 -0.74
N THR A 149 -12.06 6.71 -0.91
CA THR A 149 -11.90 8.12 -1.22
C THR A 149 -11.18 8.86 -0.10
N GLU A 150 -11.54 8.59 1.16
CA GLU A 150 -10.90 9.15 2.35
C GLU A 150 -9.41 8.74 2.45
N ARG A 151 -9.09 7.48 2.16
CA ARG A 151 -7.70 7.00 2.11
C ARG A 151 -6.87 7.67 1.02
N ILE A 152 -7.44 7.84 -0.18
CA ILE A 152 -6.78 8.58 -1.27
C ILE A 152 -6.53 10.04 -0.87
N LYS A 153 -7.52 10.72 -0.26
CA LYS A 153 -7.35 12.09 0.25
C LYS A 153 -6.23 12.17 1.29
N LEU A 154 -6.17 11.24 2.24
CA LEU A 154 -5.12 11.19 3.27
C LEU A 154 -3.74 10.94 2.66
N ALA A 155 -3.63 10.00 1.73
CA ALA A 155 -2.40 9.71 1.01
C ALA A 155 -1.91 10.94 0.22
N ARG A 156 -2.81 11.62 -0.50
CA ARG A 156 -2.52 12.86 -1.23
C ARG A 156 -2.02 13.98 -0.32
N ARG A 157 -2.69 14.20 0.83
CA ARG A 157 -2.22 15.16 1.84
C ARG A 157 -0.82 14.82 2.36
N THR A 158 -0.52 13.52 2.50
CA THR A 158 0.80 13.06 2.92
C THR A 158 1.86 13.32 1.85
N CYS A 159 1.54 13.12 0.56
CA CYS A 159 2.43 13.54 -0.53
C CYS A 159 2.75 15.04 -0.46
N TYR A 160 1.73 15.89 -0.27
CA TYR A 160 1.93 17.34 -0.17
C TYR A 160 2.78 17.74 1.03
N ALA A 161 2.57 17.13 2.19
CA ALA A 161 3.38 17.37 3.38
C ALA A 161 4.87 17.00 3.17
N LEU A 162 5.15 16.04 2.29
CA LEU A 162 6.50 15.57 1.98
C LEU A 162 7.16 16.33 0.82
N MET A 163 6.48 17.26 0.16
CA MET A 163 7.07 18.05 -0.93
C MET A 163 8.29 18.83 -0.46
N GLY A 164 8.26 19.39 0.76
CA GLY A 164 9.42 20.07 1.36
C GLY A 164 10.62 19.15 1.62
N ALA A 165 10.39 17.84 1.73
CA ALA A 165 11.43 16.82 1.83
C ALA A 165 11.90 16.29 0.45
N GLY A 166 11.48 16.94 -0.64
CA GLY A 166 11.87 16.57 -2.00
C GLY A 166 10.97 15.54 -2.68
N MET A 167 9.78 15.23 -2.13
CA MET A 167 8.77 14.37 -2.78
C MET A 167 8.06 15.12 -3.91
N HIS A 168 8.81 15.48 -4.94
CA HIS A 168 8.35 16.20 -6.11
C HIS A 168 8.78 15.43 -7.37
N GLY A 169 8.16 15.70 -8.52
CA GLY A 169 8.62 15.14 -9.79
C GLY A 169 9.88 15.84 -10.29
N TYR A 170 9.72 16.83 -11.16
CA TYR A 170 10.83 17.54 -11.81
C TYR A 170 11.83 18.18 -10.82
N ASN A 171 11.33 18.86 -9.78
CA ASN A 171 12.13 19.49 -8.72
C ASN A 171 12.40 18.57 -7.51
N GLY A 172 12.18 17.27 -7.65
CA GLY A 172 12.36 16.30 -6.56
C GLY A 172 13.80 15.86 -6.38
N VAL A 173 14.04 15.16 -5.27
CA VAL A 173 15.28 14.39 -5.10
C VAL A 173 15.24 13.10 -5.94
N ASN A 174 16.35 12.37 -5.97
CA ASN A 174 16.46 11.12 -6.73
C ASN A 174 15.24 10.19 -6.46
N PRO A 175 14.57 9.65 -7.52
CA PRO A 175 13.45 8.72 -7.37
C PRO A 175 13.69 7.53 -6.43
N ASN A 176 14.92 7.05 -6.28
CA ASN A 176 15.29 6.04 -5.28
C ASN A 176 14.87 6.48 -3.85
N ILE A 177 15.16 7.73 -3.49
CA ILE A 177 14.80 8.30 -2.19
C ILE A 177 13.29 8.54 -2.13
N VAL A 178 12.70 9.11 -3.19
CA VAL A 178 11.28 9.48 -3.18
C VAL A 178 10.37 8.24 -3.12
N ILE A 179 10.75 7.14 -3.76
CA ILE A 179 10.04 5.86 -3.67
C ILE A 179 10.17 5.28 -2.25
N LYS A 180 11.30 5.45 -1.57
CA LYS A 180 11.44 5.09 -0.14
C LYS A 180 10.51 5.93 0.74
N LEU A 181 10.38 7.24 0.47
CA LEU A 181 9.41 8.10 1.17
C LEU A 181 7.97 7.64 0.92
N TRP A 182 7.61 7.33 -0.32
CA TRP A 182 6.30 6.77 -0.68
C TRP A 182 6.00 5.49 0.11
N ASN A 183 6.95 4.56 0.12
CA ASN A 183 6.84 3.26 0.79
C ASN A 183 6.69 3.38 2.31
N THR A 184 7.34 4.38 2.90
CA THR A 184 7.41 4.57 4.36
C THR A 184 6.21 5.36 4.90
N TYR A 185 5.79 6.42 4.20
CA TYR A 185 4.82 7.37 4.74
C TYR A 185 3.47 7.35 4.02
N VAL A 186 3.47 7.23 2.68
CA VAL A 186 2.25 7.42 1.89
C VAL A 186 1.49 6.10 1.70
N ARG A 187 2.16 5.04 1.25
CA ARG A 187 1.51 3.75 1.01
C ARG A 187 0.82 3.20 2.27
N PRO A 188 1.42 3.19 3.47
CA PRO A 188 0.74 2.68 4.66
C PRO A 188 -0.55 3.43 4.95
N ARG A 189 -0.57 4.76 4.80
CA ARG A 189 -1.78 5.58 4.98
C ARG A 189 -2.82 5.37 3.88
N LEU A 190 -2.41 5.02 2.66
CA LEU A 190 -3.30 4.71 1.55
C LEU A 190 -4.06 3.39 1.77
N ILE A 191 -3.41 2.37 2.35
CA ILE A 191 -3.99 1.03 2.48
C ILE A 191 -4.52 0.69 3.88
N PHE A 192 -4.25 1.52 4.88
CA PHE A 192 -4.64 1.27 6.27
C PHE A 192 -6.13 0.91 6.42
N GLY A 193 -6.42 -0.25 7.01
CA GLY A 193 -7.77 -0.73 7.29
C GLY A 193 -8.58 -1.18 6.06
N LEU A 194 -7.98 -1.16 4.86
CA LEU A 194 -8.62 -1.69 3.65
C LEU A 194 -8.51 -3.22 3.57
N ASP A 195 -7.57 -3.80 4.30
CA ASP A 195 -7.35 -5.22 4.50
C ASP A 195 -8.47 -5.93 5.28
N CYS A 196 -9.30 -5.16 6.01
CA CYS A 196 -10.43 -5.65 6.79
C CYS A 196 -11.80 -5.43 6.14
N VAL A 197 -11.85 -5.08 4.85
CA VAL A 197 -13.10 -4.85 4.10
C VAL A 197 -13.09 -5.56 2.76
N THR A 198 -14.27 -5.80 2.20
CA THR A 198 -14.44 -6.28 0.82
C THR A 198 -14.41 -5.08 -0.13
N LEU A 199 -13.55 -5.14 -1.14
CA LEU A 199 -13.40 -4.08 -2.14
C LEU A 199 -13.97 -4.53 -3.48
N SER A 200 -14.82 -3.71 -4.08
CA SER A 200 -15.25 -3.95 -5.46
C SER A 200 -14.13 -3.65 -6.45
N ARG A 201 -14.19 -4.24 -7.65
CA ARG A 201 -13.22 -3.97 -8.72
C ARG A 201 -13.07 -2.47 -9.00
N LYS A 202 -14.19 -1.73 -9.05
CA LYS A 202 -14.19 -0.27 -9.21
C LYS A 202 -13.35 0.45 -8.16
N LYS A 203 -13.46 0.05 -6.88
CA LYS A 203 -12.70 0.65 -5.78
C LYS A 203 -11.21 0.26 -5.80
N LEU A 204 -10.89 -0.96 -6.21
CA LEU A 204 -9.50 -1.35 -6.47
C LEU A 204 -8.90 -0.55 -7.65
N ASP A 205 -9.68 -0.29 -8.69
CA ASP A 205 -9.23 0.50 -9.85
C ASP A 205 -9.00 1.97 -9.47
N GLU A 206 -9.83 2.57 -8.61
CA GLU A 206 -9.59 3.91 -8.04
C GLU A 206 -8.24 3.98 -7.30
N LEU A 207 -7.93 2.99 -6.46
CA LEU A 207 -6.65 2.90 -5.74
C LEU A 207 -5.47 2.70 -6.69
N ASN A 208 -5.60 1.76 -7.64
CA ASN A 208 -4.59 1.48 -8.65
C ASN A 208 -4.30 2.73 -9.50
N PHE A 209 -5.35 3.46 -9.91
CA PHE A 209 -5.19 4.70 -10.67
C PHE A 209 -4.38 5.74 -9.88
N PHE A 210 -4.76 5.99 -8.61
CA PHE A 210 -4.03 6.92 -7.76
C PHE A 210 -2.57 6.49 -7.59
N HIS A 211 -2.32 5.23 -7.26
CA HIS A 211 -0.97 4.70 -7.08
C HIS A 211 -0.10 4.87 -8.34
N LYS A 212 -0.62 4.48 -9.52
CA LYS A 212 0.09 4.62 -10.79
C LYS A 212 0.37 6.07 -11.15
N SER A 213 -0.61 6.95 -10.95
CA SER A 213 -0.45 8.39 -11.17
C SER A 213 0.68 8.95 -10.30
N GLN A 214 0.72 8.59 -9.02
CA GLN A 214 1.80 9.01 -8.13
C GLN A 214 3.14 8.45 -8.59
N LEU A 215 3.26 7.15 -8.88
CA LEU A 215 4.53 6.57 -9.38
C LEU A 215 5.03 7.24 -10.67
N LYS A 216 4.15 7.69 -11.56
CA LYS A 216 4.53 8.46 -12.75
C LYS A 216 5.12 9.82 -12.35
N ILE A 217 4.47 10.54 -11.44
CA ILE A 217 4.94 11.83 -10.92
C ILE A 217 6.30 11.69 -10.23
N LEU A 218 6.44 10.72 -9.31
CA LEU A 218 7.67 10.52 -8.52
C LEU A 218 8.89 10.14 -9.38
N GLN A 219 8.66 9.61 -10.57
CA GLN A 219 9.71 9.25 -11.54
C GLN A 219 9.86 10.29 -12.67
N ASN A 220 9.11 11.40 -12.61
CA ASN A 220 9.06 12.44 -13.64
C ASN A 220 8.72 11.88 -15.05
N LEU A 221 7.83 10.90 -15.09
CA LEU A 221 7.34 10.23 -16.30
C LEU A 221 5.98 10.80 -16.71
N PRO A 222 5.71 10.99 -18.03
CA PRO A 222 4.40 11.44 -18.51
C PRO A 222 3.26 10.49 -18.17
N GLU A 223 2.02 10.99 -18.10
CA GLU A 223 0.82 10.17 -17.81
C GLU A 223 0.62 9.01 -18.80
N ARG A 224 0.98 9.22 -20.07
CA ARG A 224 0.93 8.21 -21.14
C ARG A 224 1.94 7.07 -21.02
N THR A 225 2.86 7.13 -20.04
CA THR A 225 3.87 6.07 -19.85
C THR A 225 3.18 4.75 -19.54
N ALA A 226 3.65 3.68 -20.19
CA ALA A 226 3.08 2.34 -20.01
C ALA A 226 3.16 1.90 -18.55
N ASP A 227 2.07 1.31 -18.05
CA ASP A 227 1.99 0.92 -16.63
C ASP A 227 3.03 -0.14 -16.23
N ALA A 228 3.45 -1.02 -17.14
CA ALA A 228 4.53 -1.97 -16.84
C ALA A 228 5.86 -1.26 -16.56
N ALA A 229 6.19 -0.21 -17.34
CA ALA A 229 7.43 0.54 -17.16
C ALA A 229 7.53 1.20 -15.79
N ILE A 230 6.44 1.76 -15.27
CA ILE A 230 6.48 2.44 -13.97
C ILE A 230 6.77 1.45 -12.84
N TYR A 231 6.31 0.20 -12.94
CA TYR A 231 6.57 -0.85 -11.97
C TYR A 231 8.00 -1.40 -12.10
N ILE A 232 8.45 -1.66 -13.33
CA ILE A 232 9.82 -2.12 -13.60
C ILE A 232 10.83 -1.10 -13.09
N LEU A 233 10.64 0.18 -13.42
CA LEU A 233 11.57 1.24 -13.03
C LEU A 233 11.57 1.52 -11.51
N SER A 234 10.41 1.48 -10.86
CA SER A 234 10.31 1.80 -9.43
C SER A 234 10.53 0.60 -8.49
N GLY A 235 10.59 -0.62 -9.03
CA GLY A 235 10.57 -1.85 -8.24
C GLY A 235 9.29 -2.03 -7.41
N GLN A 236 8.22 -1.27 -7.71
CA GLN A 236 6.95 -1.37 -7.01
C GLN A 236 6.02 -2.35 -7.70
N MET A 237 5.19 -3.04 -6.92
CA MET A 237 4.05 -3.78 -7.43
C MET A 237 2.79 -2.89 -7.48
N PRO A 238 1.73 -3.29 -8.20
CA PRO A 238 0.43 -2.64 -8.09
C PRO A 238 -0.07 -2.58 -6.64
N ILE A 239 -0.86 -1.56 -6.31
CA ILE A 239 -1.36 -1.39 -4.93
C ILE A 239 -2.21 -2.57 -4.47
N GLU A 240 -2.89 -3.21 -5.43
CA GLU A 240 -3.66 -4.44 -5.25
C GLU A 240 -2.80 -5.60 -4.73
N ALA A 241 -1.54 -5.72 -5.16
CA ALA A 241 -0.62 -6.74 -4.66
C ALA A 241 -0.36 -6.56 -3.15
N PHE A 242 -0.07 -5.33 -2.72
CA PHE A 242 0.18 -5.02 -1.31
C PHE A 242 -1.07 -5.23 -0.44
N LEU A 243 -2.26 -4.94 -0.98
CA LEU A 243 -3.53 -5.20 -0.29
C LEU A 243 -3.77 -6.71 -0.13
N HIS A 244 -3.60 -7.49 -1.20
CA HIS A 244 -3.76 -8.94 -1.13
C HIS A 244 -2.77 -9.55 -0.13
N GLU A 245 -1.53 -9.04 -0.06
CA GLU A 245 -0.55 -9.50 0.93
C GLU A 245 -1.04 -9.25 2.36
N GLN A 246 -1.55 -8.05 2.66
CA GLN A 246 -2.08 -7.72 3.99
C GLN A 246 -3.32 -8.55 4.34
N ILE A 247 -4.25 -8.71 3.40
CA ILE A 247 -5.47 -9.51 3.58
C ILE A 247 -5.10 -10.96 3.93
N LEU A 248 -4.20 -11.58 3.15
CA LEU A 248 -3.81 -12.98 3.39
C LEU A 248 -2.97 -13.12 4.67
N VAL A 249 -2.12 -12.15 5.01
CA VAL A 249 -1.40 -12.16 6.29
C VAL A 249 -2.36 -12.07 7.48
N ASN A 250 -3.39 -11.22 7.40
CA ASN A 250 -4.43 -11.12 8.41
C ASN A 250 -5.26 -12.40 8.51
N PHE A 251 -5.66 -12.98 7.37
CA PHE A 251 -6.31 -14.29 7.35
C PHE A 251 -5.48 -15.34 8.08
N GLY A 252 -4.16 -15.38 7.81
CA GLY A 252 -3.23 -16.25 8.53
C GLY A 252 -3.24 -16.03 10.05
N ASN A 253 -3.35 -14.77 10.51
CA ASN A 253 -3.46 -14.48 11.94
C ASN A 253 -4.77 -15.00 12.53
N ILE A 254 -5.89 -14.80 11.82
CA ILE A 254 -7.22 -15.27 12.23
C ILE A 254 -7.21 -16.80 12.38
N VAL A 255 -6.72 -17.55 11.40
CA VAL A 255 -6.79 -19.03 11.45
C VAL A 255 -5.82 -19.64 12.48
N ARG A 256 -4.73 -18.94 12.81
CA ARG A 256 -3.78 -19.34 13.85
C ARG A 256 -4.34 -19.15 15.25
N ASN A 257 -5.09 -18.07 15.47
CA ASN A 257 -5.71 -17.80 16.75
C ASN A 257 -6.95 -18.69 16.91
N ASN A 258 -7.16 -19.25 18.11
CA ASN A 258 -8.33 -20.08 18.38
C ASN A 258 -9.45 -19.24 19.02
N ASP A 259 -9.75 -18.12 18.37
CA ASP A 259 -10.68 -17.09 18.86
C ASP A 259 -11.96 -17.06 18.00
N ILE A 260 -12.88 -16.18 18.38
CA ILE A 260 -14.18 -16.00 17.74
C ILE A 260 -14.08 -15.76 16.22
N GLU A 261 -13.06 -15.06 15.73
CA GLU A 261 -12.88 -14.77 14.32
C GLU A 261 -12.66 -16.04 13.50
N LYS A 262 -11.99 -17.05 14.08
CA LYS A 262 -11.78 -18.36 13.43
C LYS A 262 -13.08 -19.15 13.38
N GLU A 263 -13.88 -19.12 14.45
CA GLU A 263 -15.21 -19.73 14.43
C GLU A 263 -16.10 -19.10 13.35
N ILE A 264 -16.08 -17.77 13.25
CA ILE A 264 -16.81 -17.03 12.21
C ILE A 264 -16.26 -17.42 10.83
N CYS A 265 -14.94 -17.53 10.67
CA CYS A 265 -14.31 -17.96 9.42
C CYS A 265 -14.86 -19.31 8.95
N ILE A 266 -14.77 -20.34 9.79
CA ILE A 266 -15.25 -21.69 9.50
C ILE A 266 -16.73 -21.67 9.17
N ARG A 267 -17.54 -20.99 10.00
CA ARG A 267 -18.99 -20.88 9.81
C ARG A 267 -19.33 -20.24 8.46
N GLN A 268 -18.67 -19.14 8.09
CA GLN A 268 -18.95 -18.45 6.84
C GLN A 268 -18.57 -19.32 5.64
N LEU A 269 -17.43 -20.02 5.68
CA LEU A 269 -16.99 -20.88 4.58
C LEU A 269 -17.87 -22.13 4.40
N VAL A 270 -18.48 -22.64 5.48
CA VAL A 270 -19.38 -23.80 5.40
C VAL A 270 -20.79 -23.41 4.94
N LEU A 271 -21.29 -22.23 5.35
CA LEU A 271 -22.69 -21.87 5.16
C LEU A 271 -22.95 -20.89 4.01
N LYS A 272 -21.92 -20.24 3.46
CA LYS A 272 -22.06 -19.28 2.37
C LYS A 272 -21.55 -19.86 1.06
N ASP A 273 -22.23 -19.51 -0.03
CA ASP A 273 -21.75 -19.76 -1.37
C ASP A 273 -20.70 -18.71 -1.81
N ASN A 274 -20.07 -18.97 -2.95
CA ASN A 274 -19.05 -18.09 -3.53
C ASN A 274 -19.61 -16.75 -4.03
N THR A 275 -20.93 -16.55 -4.05
CA THR A 275 -21.55 -15.27 -4.46
C THR A 275 -21.85 -14.36 -3.27
N SER A 276 -21.70 -14.88 -2.05
CA SER A 276 -22.02 -14.17 -0.82
C SER A 276 -21.04 -13.04 -0.53
N HIS A 277 -21.58 -11.89 -0.10
CA HIS A 277 -20.78 -10.74 0.32
C HIS A 277 -20.13 -10.98 1.70
N SER A 278 -19.04 -11.74 1.72
CA SER A 278 -18.29 -12.12 2.92
C SER A 278 -16.80 -11.84 2.72
N TRP A 279 -16.14 -11.35 3.76
CA TRP A 279 -14.69 -11.13 3.74
C TRP A 279 -13.92 -12.46 3.56
N PHE A 280 -14.41 -13.56 4.13
CA PHE A 280 -13.76 -14.87 3.97
C PHE A 280 -13.94 -15.47 2.57
N ILE A 281 -15.06 -15.17 1.89
CA ILE A 281 -15.24 -15.54 0.48
C ILE A 281 -14.29 -14.71 -0.38
N TYR A 282 -14.14 -13.41 -0.09
CA TYR A 282 -13.16 -12.55 -0.77
C TYR A 282 -11.72 -13.03 -0.56
N VAL A 283 -11.36 -13.52 0.63
CA VAL A 283 -10.08 -14.20 0.87
C VAL A 283 -9.92 -15.44 -0.01
N ASN A 284 -10.95 -16.28 -0.11
CA ASN A 284 -10.94 -17.47 -0.96
C ASN A 284 -10.73 -17.13 -2.44
N ASP A 285 -11.34 -16.04 -2.93
CA ASP A 285 -11.14 -15.54 -4.29
C ASP A 285 -9.69 -15.09 -4.51
N ILE A 286 -9.08 -14.39 -3.53
CA ILE A 286 -7.68 -13.95 -3.60
C ILE A 286 -6.74 -15.16 -3.58
N LEU A 287 -6.98 -16.16 -2.73
CA LEU A 287 -6.21 -17.40 -2.69
C LEU A 287 -6.25 -18.10 -4.06
N SER A 288 -7.45 -18.27 -4.62
CA SER A 288 -7.67 -18.90 -5.92
C SER A 288 -6.99 -18.12 -7.06
N LEU A 289 -7.12 -16.78 -7.07
CA LEU A 289 -6.49 -15.92 -8.07
C LEU A 289 -4.96 -16.03 -8.10
N ASN A 290 -4.34 -16.25 -6.93
CA ASN A 290 -2.89 -16.35 -6.78
C ASN A 290 -2.42 -17.81 -6.67
N GLU A 291 -3.30 -18.75 -7.05
CA GLU A 291 -3.06 -20.20 -7.16
C GLU A 291 -2.63 -20.89 -5.84
N PHE A 292 -3.00 -20.33 -4.69
CA PHE A 292 -2.74 -20.97 -3.39
C PHE A 292 -3.51 -22.29 -3.25
N GLU A 293 -3.12 -23.08 -2.25
CA GLU A 293 -3.90 -24.22 -1.78
C GLU A 293 -5.33 -23.79 -1.41
N SER A 294 -6.27 -24.74 -1.41
CA SER A 294 -7.63 -24.42 -1.05
C SER A 294 -7.69 -23.86 0.38
N ILE A 295 -8.65 -23.00 0.65
CA ILE A 295 -8.81 -22.41 1.98
C ILE A 295 -9.00 -23.48 3.07
N PHE A 296 -9.61 -24.62 2.72
CA PHE A 296 -9.80 -25.76 3.62
C PHE A 296 -8.47 -26.48 3.93
N ASP A 297 -7.57 -26.60 2.94
CA ASP A 297 -6.24 -27.19 3.18
C ASP A 297 -5.42 -26.33 4.15
N ILE A 298 -5.50 -25.01 4.01
CA ILE A 298 -4.83 -24.05 4.90
C ILE A 298 -5.42 -24.11 6.32
N LEU A 299 -6.74 -24.26 6.45
CA LEU A 299 -7.40 -24.44 7.74
C LEU A 299 -6.99 -25.75 8.43
N ASN A 300 -6.75 -26.81 7.66
CA ASN A 300 -6.31 -28.10 8.16
C ASN A 300 -4.82 -28.10 8.54
N THR A 301 -3.98 -27.40 7.78
CA THR A 301 -2.53 -27.36 7.97
C THR A 301 -2.05 -25.93 8.20
N ILE A 302 -2.26 -25.43 9.42
CA ILE A 302 -2.03 -24.02 9.75
C ILE A 302 -0.52 -23.72 9.71
N PRO A 303 -0.06 -22.83 8.81
CA PRO A 303 1.35 -22.48 8.72
C PRO A 303 1.77 -21.55 9.86
N ASN A 304 3.01 -21.71 10.34
CA ASN A 304 3.61 -20.79 11.30
C ASN A 304 3.67 -19.36 10.73
N ARG A 305 3.69 -18.36 11.60
CA ARG A 305 3.54 -16.93 11.23
C ARG A 305 4.56 -16.46 10.19
N GLU A 306 5.84 -16.78 10.39
CA GLU A 306 6.92 -16.32 9.52
C GLU A 306 6.89 -17.03 8.16
N SER A 307 6.71 -18.35 8.17
CA SER A 307 6.59 -19.15 6.94
C SER A 307 5.37 -18.73 6.12
N TRP A 308 4.23 -18.46 6.78
CA TRP A 308 3.04 -17.94 6.11
C TRP A 308 3.30 -16.59 5.45
N LYS A 309 3.90 -15.65 6.18
CA LYS A 309 4.20 -14.31 5.64
C LYS A 309 5.13 -14.40 4.42
N ASN A 310 6.20 -15.20 4.52
CA ASN A 310 7.15 -15.39 3.41
C ASN A 310 6.49 -16.10 2.22
N TYR A 311 5.63 -17.09 2.49
CA TYR A 311 4.90 -17.81 1.46
C TYR A 311 3.92 -16.89 0.71
N VAL A 312 3.11 -16.12 1.44
CA VAL A 312 2.17 -15.15 0.88
C VAL A 312 2.90 -14.15 -0.01
N LYS A 313 3.96 -13.54 0.52
CA LYS A 313 4.78 -12.57 -0.22
C LYS A 313 5.31 -13.16 -1.52
N ARG A 314 5.93 -14.34 -1.47
CA ARG A 314 6.50 -15.02 -2.65
C ARG A 314 5.45 -15.31 -3.72
N ARG A 315 4.29 -15.84 -3.32
CA ARG A 315 3.21 -16.20 -4.27
C ARG A 315 2.62 -14.97 -4.95
N ILE A 316 2.29 -13.93 -4.18
CA ILE A 316 1.76 -12.67 -4.72
C ILE A 316 2.79 -11.99 -5.63
N GLU A 317 4.06 -11.93 -5.22
CA GLU A 317 5.13 -11.38 -6.05
C GLU A 317 5.28 -12.14 -7.36
N THR A 318 5.21 -13.47 -7.33
CA THR A 318 5.32 -14.31 -8.54
C THR A 318 4.16 -14.03 -9.51
N PHE A 319 2.92 -14.03 -9.00
CA PHE A 319 1.74 -13.73 -9.80
C PHE A 319 1.82 -12.34 -10.46
N TRP A 320 2.14 -11.31 -9.68
CA TRP A 320 2.20 -9.94 -10.20
C TRP A 320 3.41 -9.68 -11.09
N ARG A 321 4.56 -10.33 -10.84
CA ARG A 321 5.71 -10.28 -11.77
C ARG A 321 5.31 -10.82 -13.13
N GLN A 322 4.67 -11.99 -13.20
CA GLN A 322 4.19 -12.55 -14.45
C GLN A 322 3.19 -11.61 -15.14
N LYS A 323 2.25 -11.05 -14.38
CA LYS A 323 1.27 -10.09 -14.92
C LYS A 323 1.92 -8.83 -15.47
N ILE A 324 2.96 -8.29 -14.81
CA ILE A 324 3.73 -7.13 -15.29
C ILE A 324 4.52 -7.48 -16.55
N MET A 325 5.10 -8.68 -16.64
CA MET A 325 5.75 -9.17 -17.85
C MET A 325 4.77 -9.20 -19.03
N ASN A 326 3.60 -9.79 -18.83
CA ASN A 326 2.54 -9.81 -19.84
C ASN A 326 2.05 -8.41 -20.22
N MET A 327 2.02 -7.47 -19.26
CA MET A 327 1.70 -6.06 -19.53
C MET A 327 2.76 -5.33 -20.37
N ALA A 328 4.00 -5.80 -20.37
CA ALA A 328 5.10 -5.23 -21.13
C ALA A 328 5.28 -5.88 -22.51
N GLU A 329 4.87 -7.13 -22.65
CA GLU A 329 4.98 -7.91 -23.88
C GLU A 329 4.34 -7.18 -25.08
N GLY A 330 5.02 -7.23 -26.22
CA GLY A 330 4.58 -6.59 -27.47
C GLY A 330 4.62 -5.05 -27.49
N LYS A 331 4.96 -4.37 -26.39
CA LYS A 331 5.01 -2.90 -26.36
C LYS A 331 6.30 -2.38 -26.98
N SER A 332 6.20 -1.81 -28.18
CA SER A 332 7.34 -1.21 -28.89
C SER A 332 8.05 -0.11 -28.07
N THR A 333 7.32 0.61 -27.22
CA THR A 333 7.88 1.65 -26.34
C THR A 333 8.79 1.11 -25.25
N LEU A 334 8.70 -0.18 -24.93
CA LEU A 334 9.48 -0.84 -23.88
C LEU A 334 10.59 -1.73 -24.43
N ARG A 335 10.92 -1.61 -25.73
CA ARG A 335 11.93 -2.46 -26.40
C ARG A 335 13.31 -2.44 -25.72
N PHE A 336 13.63 -1.36 -24.99
CA PHE A 336 14.89 -1.17 -24.26
C PHE A 336 14.77 -1.37 -22.74
N LEU A 337 13.55 -1.59 -22.22
CA LEU A 337 13.32 -1.84 -20.79
C LEU A 337 12.80 -3.26 -20.62
N HIS A 338 13.70 -4.18 -20.28
CA HIS A 338 13.34 -5.59 -20.19
C HIS A 338 12.56 -5.88 -18.90
N PRO A 339 11.44 -6.62 -18.94
CA PRO A 339 10.64 -6.90 -17.74
C PRO A 339 11.39 -7.67 -16.65
N MET A 340 12.32 -8.56 -17.03
CA MET A 340 13.17 -9.27 -16.06
C MET A 340 14.18 -8.37 -15.35
N SER A 341 14.39 -7.12 -15.78
CA SER A 341 15.18 -6.14 -15.02
C SER A 341 14.46 -5.67 -13.75
N MET A 342 13.17 -6.01 -13.58
CA MET A 342 12.41 -5.66 -12.39
C MET A 342 12.85 -6.48 -11.18
N ASN A 343 13.17 -5.80 -10.08
CA ASN A 343 13.35 -6.42 -8.79
C ASN A 343 12.44 -5.77 -7.73
N CYS A 344 11.52 -6.56 -7.14
CA CYS A 344 10.54 -6.08 -6.17
C CYS A 344 11.24 -5.49 -4.94
N GLY A 345 10.89 -4.25 -4.61
CA GLY A 345 11.43 -3.52 -3.47
C GLY A 345 12.70 -2.72 -3.77
N THR A 346 13.32 -2.91 -4.94
CA THR A 346 14.52 -2.17 -5.36
C THR A 346 14.26 -1.43 -6.66
N VAL A 347 14.63 -0.16 -6.71
CA VAL A 347 14.47 0.64 -7.93
C VAL A 347 15.41 0.14 -9.03
N HIS A 348 15.05 0.41 -10.28
CA HIS A 348 15.91 0.13 -11.42
C HIS A 348 17.19 0.97 -11.37
N ASN A 349 18.24 0.47 -12.00
CA ASN A 349 19.58 1.06 -11.99
C ASN A 349 19.65 2.49 -12.54
N VAL A 350 18.67 2.88 -13.37
CA VAL A 350 18.54 4.26 -13.83
C VAL A 350 18.31 5.23 -12.66
N TRP A 351 17.70 4.77 -11.58
CA TRP A 351 17.51 5.54 -10.35
C TRP A 351 18.59 5.25 -9.31
N ASP A 352 19.02 3.99 -9.19
CA ASP A 352 19.97 3.58 -8.15
C ASP A 352 21.36 4.20 -8.36
N ASN A 353 21.86 4.21 -9.60
CA ASN A 353 23.20 4.71 -9.94
C ASN A 353 23.26 6.24 -10.13
N THR A 354 22.21 6.96 -9.74
CA THR A 354 22.08 8.39 -9.97
C THR A 354 22.56 9.19 -8.76
N GLY A 355 23.48 10.14 -9.00
CA GLY A 355 23.94 11.09 -7.98
C GLY A 355 22.81 11.95 -7.39
N LEU A 356 23.08 12.61 -6.27
CA LEU A 356 22.10 13.45 -5.57
C LEU A 356 21.98 14.88 -6.14
N ASP A 357 22.89 15.28 -7.03
CA ASP A 357 22.87 16.59 -7.65
C ASP A 357 21.82 16.68 -8.78
N SER A 358 21.35 17.90 -9.05
CA SER A 358 20.28 18.16 -10.00
C SER A 358 20.63 17.76 -11.44
N ILE A 359 21.90 17.83 -11.83
CA ILE A 359 22.35 17.48 -13.18
C ILE A 359 22.32 15.97 -13.37
N SER A 360 22.81 15.19 -12.40
CA SER A 360 22.74 13.74 -12.41
C SER A 360 21.29 13.25 -12.47
N ILE A 361 20.41 13.84 -11.64
CA ILE A 361 18.98 13.52 -11.64
C ILE A 361 18.34 13.85 -12.99
N MET A 362 18.66 15.00 -13.58
CA MET A 362 18.17 15.37 -14.91
C MET A 362 18.59 14.35 -15.99
N LYS A 363 19.86 13.92 -15.99
CA LYS A 363 20.36 12.89 -16.90
C LYS A 363 19.60 11.57 -16.74
N ALA A 364 19.32 11.17 -15.51
CA ALA A 364 18.54 9.97 -15.20
C ALA A 364 17.11 10.07 -15.74
N TYR A 365 16.45 11.22 -15.58
CA TYR A 365 15.11 11.44 -16.14
C TYR A 365 15.10 11.33 -17.66
N VAL A 366 16.09 11.90 -18.36
CA VAL A 366 16.23 11.76 -19.81
C VAL A 366 16.40 10.28 -20.19
N LYS A 367 17.31 9.57 -19.51
CA LYS A 367 17.57 8.14 -19.74
C LYS A 367 16.33 7.28 -19.52
N ALA A 368 15.59 7.49 -18.42
CA ALA A 368 14.35 6.77 -18.14
C ALA A 368 13.25 7.05 -19.17
N ARG A 369 13.14 8.28 -19.67
CA ARG A 369 12.19 8.63 -20.73
C ARG A 369 12.56 7.98 -22.07
N LEU A 370 13.85 7.83 -22.37
CA LEU A 370 14.32 7.07 -23.55
C LEU A 370 14.02 5.58 -23.39
N LEU A 371 14.30 5.00 -22.21
CA LEU A 371 14.01 3.60 -21.88
C LEU A 371 12.54 3.22 -22.04
N THR A 372 11.66 4.14 -21.69
CA THR A 372 10.20 3.93 -21.71
C THR A 372 9.54 4.42 -22.99
N GLY A 373 10.32 4.91 -23.96
CA GLY A 373 9.82 5.36 -25.25
C GLY A 373 8.93 6.61 -25.17
N VAL A 374 9.07 7.42 -24.11
CA VAL A 374 8.26 8.63 -23.90
C VAL A 374 9.03 9.94 -24.09
N TYR A 375 10.35 9.86 -24.32
CA TYR A 375 11.17 11.01 -24.68
C TYR A 375 10.69 11.63 -26.01
N THR A 376 10.67 12.96 -26.08
CA THR A 376 9.99 13.74 -27.12
C THR A 376 10.80 13.89 -28.41
N LEU A 377 11.21 12.76 -29.00
CA LEU A 377 11.82 12.72 -30.34
C LEU A 377 10.77 12.95 -31.43
N GLN A 378 11.16 13.47 -32.60
CA GLN A 378 10.23 13.76 -33.70
C GLN A 378 9.54 12.51 -34.23
N SER A 379 10.19 11.34 -34.26
CA SER A 379 9.52 10.06 -34.58
C SER A 379 8.34 9.77 -33.63
N ASN A 380 8.51 10.01 -32.33
CA ASN A 380 7.44 9.86 -31.34
C ASN A 380 6.38 10.95 -31.49
N ARG A 381 6.76 12.19 -31.80
CA ARG A 381 5.80 13.27 -32.05
C ARG A 381 4.97 12.99 -33.28
N SER A 382 5.59 12.63 -34.40
CA SER A 382 4.92 12.25 -35.64
C SER A 382 3.92 11.11 -35.43
N ARG A 383 4.28 10.10 -34.63
CA ARG A 383 3.42 8.94 -34.34
C ARG A 383 2.22 9.26 -33.42
N PHE A 384 2.38 10.15 -32.45
CA PHE A 384 1.39 10.32 -31.35
C PHE A 384 0.74 11.70 -31.29
N ASN A 385 1.13 12.65 -32.16
CA ASN A 385 0.54 13.98 -32.17
C ASN A 385 -0.81 13.97 -32.92
N LYS A 386 -1.72 14.84 -32.49
CA LYS A 386 -3.03 15.03 -33.14
C LYS A 386 -2.88 15.67 -34.53
N TYR A 387 -1.86 16.49 -34.70
CA TYR A 387 -1.55 17.18 -35.94
C TYR A 387 -0.37 16.50 -36.63
N GLU A 388 -0.33 16.57 -37.96
CA GLU A 388 0.79 16.08 -38.75
C GLU A 388 2.08 16.81 -38.34
N VAL A 389 3.08 16.03 -37.96
CA VAL A 389 4.41 16.52 -37.59
C VAL A 389 5.44 15.67 -38.31
N SER A 390 6.41 16.33 -38.94
CA SER A 390 7.53 15.66 -39.58
C SER A 390 8.35 14.85 -38.57
N ALA A 391 8.71 13.64 -38.94
CA ALA A 391 9.59 12.79 -38.14
C ALA A 391 11.08 13.16 -38.29
N ILE A 392 11.41 14.08 -39.20
CA ILE A 392 12.79 14.52 -39.50
C ILE A 392 13.42 15.21 -38.30
N CYS A 393 14.69 14.90 -38.06
CA CYS A 393 15.48 15.48 -36.98
C CYS A 393 15.64 16.99 -37.15
N PRO A 394 15.27 17.80 -36.12
CA PRO A 394 15.38 19.25 -36.22
C PRO A 394 16.83 19.74 -36.09
N LEU A 395 17.77 18.83 -35.74
CA LEU A 395 19.16 19.17 -35.52
C LEU A 395 20.00 19.00 -36.80
N CYS A 396 19.89 17.86 -37.48
CA CYS A 396 20.61 17.64 -38.74
C CYS A 396 19.77 17.91 -39.98
N MET A 397 18.44 17.87 -39.87
CA MET A 397 17.49 18.03 -40.99
C MET A 397 17.59 16.95 -42.08
N ASP A 398 18.34 15.86 -41.84
CA ASP A 398 18.68 14.86 -42.87
C ASP A 398 17.94 13.51 -42.74
N ASP A 399 17.60 13.09 -41.51
CA ASP A 399 17.08 11.74 -41.24
C ASP A 399 16.02 11.76 -40.12
N ILE A 400 15.30 10.65 -39.94
CA ILE A 400 14.27 10.50 -38.91
C ILE A 400 14.89 10.55 -37.51
N GLU A 401 14.36 11.41 -36.63
CA GLU A 401 14.81 11.45 -35.23
C GLU A 401 14.13 10.34 -34.43
N ASP A 402 14.74 9.17 -34.43
CA ASP A 402 14.45 8.10 -33.49
C ASP A 402 15.57 7.93 -32.45
N THR A 403 15.41 6.96 -31.54
CA THR A 403 16.40 6.71 -30.48
C THR A 403 17.78 6.35 -31.04
N GLU A 404 17.83 5.61 -32.14
CA GLU A 404 19.08 5.20 -32.76
C GLU A 404 19.78 6.40 -33.38
N HIS A 405 19.05 7.19 -34.18
CA HIS A 405 19.57 8.39 -34.79
C HIS A 405 20.09 9.37 -33.72
N PHE A 406 19.25 9.66 -32.71
CA PHE A 406 19.58 10.61 -31.66
C PHE A 406 20.83 10.22 -30.86
N LEU A 407 20.96 8.94 -30.50
CA LEU A 407 22.07 8.48 -29.65
C LEU A 407 23.33 8.08 -30.42
N LEU A 408 23.24 7.68 -31.69
CA LEU A 408 24.36 7.05 -32.41
C LEU A 408 24.73 7.72 -33.73
N GLN A 409 23.82 8.42 -34.42
CA GLN A 409 24.02 8.77 -35.84
C GLN A 409 23.94 10.26 -36.16
N CYS A 410 23.18 11.06 -35.41
CA CYS A 410 22.96 12.48 -35.71
C CYS A 410 24.30 13.22 -35.83
N SER A 411 24.55 13.84 -36.99
CA SER A 411 25.79 14.57 -37.29
C SER A 411 25.94 15.81 -36.41
N SER A 412 24.84 16.52 -36.18
CA SER A 412 24.80 17.74 -35.36
C SER A 412 25.14 17.52 -33.89
N THR A 413 25.06 16.28 -33.37
CA THR A 413 25.43 15.94 -31.99
C THR A 413 26.76 15.19 -31.89
N ASP A 414 27.47 14.97 -33.00
CA ASP A 414 28.65 14.11 -33.03
C ASP A 414 29.80 14.64 -32.16
N THR A 415 30.06 15.95 -32.19
CA THR A 415 31.11 16.58 -31.37
C THR A 415 30.90 16.37 -29.87
N VAL A 416 29.64 16.28 -29.42
CA VAL A 416 29.29 16.00 -28.02
C VAL A 416 29.30 14.49 -27.75
N ARG A 417 28.82 13.67 -28.68
CA ARG A 417 28.68 12.21 -28.54
C ARG A 417 30.01 11.47 -28.60
N SER A 418 30.89 11.83 -29.54
CA SER A 418 32.12 11.11 -29.88
C SER A 418 33.06 10.89 -28.70
N PRO A 419 33.28 11.86 -27.78
CA PRO A 419 34.07 11.62 -26.57
C PRO A 419 33.51 10.51 -25.68
N PHE A 420 32.18 10.45 -25.48
CA PHE A 420 31.55 9.43 -24.64
C PHE A 420 31.58 8.05 -25.30
N ILE A 421 31.34 8.00 -26.62
CA ILE A 421 31.41 6.75 -27.39
C ILE A 421 32.84 6.21 -27.40
N THR A 422 33.86 7.07 -27.54
CA THR A 422 35.26 6.67 -27.48
C THR A 422 35.62 6.13 -26.11
N LYS A 423 35.19 6.81 -25.03
CA LYS A 423 35.41 6.32 -23.66
C LYS A 423 34.75 4.96 -23.41
N LEU A 424 33.49 4.78 -23.83
CA LEU A 424 32.78 3.50 -23.74
C LEU A 424 33.49 2.42 -24.56
N ARG A 425 34.01 2.79 -25.73
CA ARG A 425 34.80 1.91 -26.59
C ARG A 425 36.03 1.41 -25.85
N THR A 426 36.92 2.30 -25.44
CA THR A 426 38.14 1.92 -24.71
C THR A 426 37.83 0.99 -23.55
N LEU A 427 36.84 1.35 -22.73
CA LEU A 427 36.47 0.54 -21.57
C LEU A 427 35.97 -0.88 -21.93
N LEU A 428 35.18 -1.03 -22.99
CA LEU A 428 34.71 -2.35 -23.43
C LEU A 428 35.81 -3.22 -24.05
N TYR A 429 36.74 -2.61 -24.79
CA TYR A 429 37.89 -3.33 -25.35
C TYR A 429 38.91 -3.74 -24.29
N ASP A 430 39.07 -2.94 -23.23
CA ASP A 430 39.94 -3.24 -22.08
C ASP A 430 39.41 -4.43 -21.24
N ILE A 431 38.08 -4.64 -21.23
CA ILE A 431 37.46 -5.79 -20.55
C ILE A 431 37.74 -7.08 -21.34
N VAL A 432 37.23 -7.15 -22.58
CA VAL A 432 37.45 -8.25 -23.52
C VAL A 432 37.27 -7.72 -24.95
N HIS A 433 38.31 -7.83 -25.78
CA HIS A 433 38.29 -7.32 -27.16
C HIS A 433 37.12 -7.87 -28.00
N GLU A 434 36.77 -9.14 -27.85
CA GLU A 434 35.62 -9.76 -28.55
C GLU A 434 34.28 -9.14 -28.15
N ILE A 435 34.13 -8.73 -26.89
CA ILE A 435 32.94 -8.06 -26.39
C ILE A 435 32.83 -6.65 -26.97
N GLY A 436 33.95 -5.92 -27.01
CA GLY A 436 34.03 -4.63 -27.71
C GLY A 436 33.56 -4.74 -29.17
N ASN A 437 34.06 -5.74 -29.90
CA ASN A 437 33.62 -6.01 -31.27
C ASN A 437 32.11 -6.29 -31.34
N LEU A 438 31.59 -7.20 -30.51
CA LEU A 438 30.17 -7.59 -30.48
C LEU A 438 29.23 -6.40 -30.26
N VAL A 439 29.57 -5.51 -29.32
CA VAL A 439 28.74 -4.34 -28.99
C VAL A 439 28.78 -3.31 -30.12
N PHE A 440 29.96 -2.98 -30.63
CA PHE A 440 30.10 -1.93 -31.64
C PHE A 440 29.72 -2.38 -33.06
N SER A 441 29.67 -3.68 -33.35
CA SER A 441 29.16 -4.21 -34.61
C SER A 441 27.63 -4.30 -34.66
N ASN A 442 26.95 -4.19 -33.51
CA ASN A 442 25.48 -4.29 -33.41
C ASN A 442 24.90 -3.05 -32.74
N LYS A 443 24.31 -2.15 -33.55
CA LYS A 443 23.69 -0.91 -33.05
C LYS A 443 22.62 -1.14 -31.99
N SER A 444 21.82 -2.21 -32.12
CA SER A 444 20.81 -2.56 -31.11
C SER A 444 21.44 -2.91 -29.77
N MET A 445 22.53 -3.68 -29.78
CA MET A 445 23.29 -4.02 -28.57
C MET A 445 23.93 -2.77 -27.95
N LEU A 446 24.54 -1.91 -28.77
CA LEU A 446 25.13 -0.64 -28.30
C LEU A 446 24.08 0.26 -27.63
N LEU A 447 22.88 0.38 -28.21
CA LEU A 447 21.77 1.12 -27.61
C LEU A 447 21.35 0.52 -26.26
N ARG A 448 21.30 -0.82 -26.14
CA ARG A 448 21.01 -1.49 -24.86
C ARG A 448 22.06 -1.19 -23.82
N VAL A 449 23.35 -1.28 -24.15
CA VAL A 449 24.43 -0.96 -23.22
C VAL A 449 24.36 0.50 -22.75
N ILE A 450 24.06 1.44 -23.65
CA ILE A 450 23.90 2.87 -23.31
C ILE A 450 22.68 3.11 -22.40
N LEU A 451 21.54 2.49 -22.72
CA LEU A 451 20.25 2.77 -22.08
C LEU A 451 19.99 1.93 -20.82
N ASP A 452 20.30 0.63 -20.84
CA ASP A 452 20.08 -0.29 -19.72
C ASP A 452 21.10 -1.43 -19.77
N VAL A 453 22.26 -1.20 -19.13
CA VAL A 453 23.32 -2.19 -19.02
C VAL A 453 22.90 -3.42 -18.21
N SER A 454 21.90 -3.28 -17.33
CA SER A 454 21.33 -4.38 -16.56
C SER A 454 20.31 -5.21 -17.31
N SER A 455 20.03 -4.89 -18.57
CA SER A 455 19.16 -5.70 -19.39
C SER A 455 19.73 -7.13 -19.47
N PRO A 456 18.93 -8.19 -19.25
CA PRO A 456 19.39 -9.58 -19.41
C PRO A 456 19.80 -9.91 -20.85
N GLN A 457 19.48 -9.03 -21.80
CA GLN A 457 19.90 -9.14 -23.19
C GLN A 457 21.32 -8.61 -23.44
N VAL A 458 21.93 -7.97 -22.43
CA VAL A 458 23.34 -7.56 -22.44
C VAL A 458 24.19 -8.70 -21.86
N PRO A 459 25.32 -9.09 -22.49
CA PRO A 459 26.21 -10.13 -21.97
C PRO A 459 26.59 -9.93 -20.50
N ILE A 460 26.54 -10.98 -19.69
CA ILE A 460 26.77 -10.92 -18.24
C ILE A 460 28.13 -10.30 -17.88
N LEU A 461 29.19 -10.57 -18.66
CA LEU A 461 30.49 -9.92 -18.47
C LEU A 461 30.35 -8.40 -18.51
N ILE A 462 29.66 -7.84 -19.50
CA ILE A 462 29.44 -6.39 -19.58
C ILE A 462 28.68 -5.89 -18.35
N GLN A 463 27.66 -6.63 -17.92
CA GLN A 463 26.90 -6.27 -16.73
C GLN A 463 27.83 -6.18 -15.51
N THR A 464 28.68 -7.18 -15.26
CA THR A 464 29.56 -7.21 -14.09
C THR A 464 30.62 -6.09 -14.07
N PHE A 465 31.09 -5.63 -15.24
CA PHE A 465 32.14 -4.61 -15.32
C PHE A 465 31.61 -3.17 -15.40
N LEU A 466 30.39 -2.98 -15.90
CA LEU A 466 29.76 -1.66 -16.07
C LEU A 466 28.72 -1.32 -15.01
N TYR A 467 28.21 -2.33 -14.31
CA TYR A 467 27.38 -2.16 -13.11
C TYR A 467 28.25 -1.71 -11.95
#